data_AF-A0A960WUL5-F1
#
_entry.id   AF-A0A960WUL5-F1
#
_cell.length_a   1.000
_cell.length_b   1.000
_cell.length_c   1.000
_cell.angle_alpha   90.00
_cell.angle_beta   90.00
_cell.angle_gamma   90.00
#
_symmetry.space_group_name_H-M   'P 1'
#
loop_
_entity.id
_entity.type
_entity.pdbx_description
1 polymer ?
#
loop_
_entity_poly.entity_id
_entity_poly.type
_entity_poly.pdbx_seq_one_letter_code
_entity_poly.pdbx_strand_id
1 'polypeptide(L)'
;MKLRQMNTSCFLLAAFCLPVAILHAEISEDDLGSFTRPAIEQGKSFVAERAKGVVGEIANTGLFQKWKIFEDDKVRFSYPDHEAITVEVKRDEPVPVDGDRVSDVDTSFSRAYRITADGETLLVLMLTEADWLDDGICLCGAVVYDRYLVRNGNLYRFSFLENGILKKMQVLGDGERIMMFEWTHLPMHPAVYRQIARSLVLKKGGAWTEADCRKRVYERYGCEGVVGWFDEGSTV
;
A
#
# COMPACT_ATOMS: atom_id res chain seq x y z
N MET A 1 49.93 -59.43 5.20
CA MET A 1 49.70 -58.33 4.24
C MET A 1 48.60 -57.44 4.81
N LYS A 2 48.83 -56.13 4.86
CA LYS A 2 48.20 -55.14 5.76
C LYS A 2 46.70 -54.91 5.51
N LEU A 3 45.91 -54.88 6.59
CA LEU A 3 44.63 -54.15 6.65
C LEU A 3 44.88 -52.66 6.39
N ARG A 4 44.08 -52.03 5.53
CA ARG A 4 43.99 -50.56 5.42
C ARG A 4 42.61 -50.11 5.86
N GLN A 5 42.59 -49.38 6.97
CA GLN A 5 41.51 -48.48 7.37
C GLN A 5 41.21 -47.50 6.23
N MET A 6 39.95 -47.37 5.84
CA MET A 6 39.47 -46.18 5.13
C MET A 6 38.74 -45.30 6.13
N ASN A 7 39.37 -44.16 6.40
CA ASN A 7 38.84 -43.09 7.22
C ASN A 7 37.60 -42.47 6.55
N THR A 8 36.55 -42.39 7.35
CA THR A 8 35.46 -41.42 7.28
C THR A 8 35.98 -39.99 7.16
N SER A 9 35.57 -39.28 6.11
CA SER A 9 35.53 -37.81 6.11
C SER A 9 34.22 -37.36 5.49
N CYS A 10 33.24 -37.09 6.36
CA CYS A 10 32.06 -36.28 6.07
C CYS A 10 32.53 -34.85 5.76
N PHE A 11 32.51 -34.45 4.48
CA PHE A 11 32.51 -33.04 4.13
C PHE A 11 31.06 -32.54 4.14
N LEU A 12 30.68 -31.90 5.24
CA LEU A 12 29.50 -31.04 5.32
C LEU A 12 29.70 -29.86 4.35
N LEU A 13 29.00 -29.89 3.21
CA LEU A 13 28.66 -28.65 2.50
C LEU A 13 27.60 -27.93 3.35
N ALA A 14 28.05 -27.06 4.25
CA ALA A 14 27.20 -26.03 4.80
C ALA A 14 26.93 -25.01 3.68
N ALA A 15 25.82 -25.21 2.96
CA ALA A 15 25.26 -24.18 2.13
C ALA A 15 24.94 -22.98 3.03
N PHE A 16 25.72 -21.91 2.88
CA PHE A 16 25.38 -20.60 3.42
C PHE A 16 24.08 -20.16 2.75
N CYS A 17 22.94 -20.48 3.37
CA CYS A 17 21.72 -19.70 3.20
C CYS A 17 21.99 -18.34 3.83
N LEU A 18 22.63 -17.45 3.08
CA LEU A 18 22.52 -16.02 3.35
C LEU A 18 21.03 -15.69 3.20
N PRO A 19 20.33 -15.23 4.24
CA PRO A 19 19.05 -14.62 4.03
C PRO A 19 19.34 -13.39 3.18
N VAL A 20 18.91 -13.42 1.92
CA VAL A 20 18.73 -12.19 1.15
C VAL A 20 17.66 -11.45 1.92
N ALA A 21 18.09 -10.61 2.85
CA ALA A 21 17.26 -9.51 3.32
C ALA A 21 17.04 -8.66 2.08
N ILE A 22 15.97 -8.97 1.33
CA ILE A 22 15.41 -8.06 0.34
C ILE A 22 15.18 -6.81 1.16
N LEU A 23 16.01 -5.79 0.96
CA LEU A 23 15.71 -4.46 1.45
C LEU A 23 14.38 -4.12 0.79
N HIS A 24 13.30 -4.21 1.55
CA HIS A 24 11.99 -3.77 1.12
C HIS A 24 12.02 -2.23 1.10
N ALA A 25 12.77 -1.67 0.16
CA ALA A 25 12.89 -0.24 -0.06
C ALA A 25 11.49 0.31 -0.38
N GLU A 26 11.18 1.54 0.01
CA GLU A 26 9.93 2.19 -0.41
C GLU A 26 9.88 2.27 -1.95
N ILE A 27 8.69 2.16 -2.56
CA ILE A 27 8.51 2.42 -4.00
C ILE A 27 9.00 3.85 -4.25
N SER A 28 9.86 4.10 -5.25
CA SER A 28 10.41 5.45 -5.42
C SER A 28 9.33 6.44 -5.88
N GLU A 29 9.54 7.75 -5.67
CA GLU A 29 8.62 8.76 -6.21
C GLU A 29 8.63 8.76 -7.75
N ASP A 30 9.79 8.47 -8.35
CA ASP A 30 9.93 8.38 -9.80
C ASP A 30 9.09 7.23 -10.38
N ASP A 31 8.99 6.13 -9.63
CA ASP A 31 8.12 4.99 -9.92
C ASP A 31 6.64 5.28 -9.68
N LEU A 32 6.23 6.50 -9.29
CA LEU A 32 4.84 6.94 -9.36
C LEU A 32 4.57 7.83 -10.60
N GLY A 33 5.63 8.21 -11.32
CA GLY A 33 5.60 9.03 -12.53
C GLY A 33 5.60 10.54 -12.25
N SER A 34 6.57 11.25 -12.82
CA SER A 34 6.77 12.71 -12.71
C SER A 34 5.57 13.55 -13.20
N PHE A 35 4.75 13.00 -14.10
CA PHE A 35 3.55 13.66 -14.64
C PHE A 35 2.42 13.86 -13.60
N THR A 36 2.50 13.24 -12.42
CA THR A 36 1.38 13.15 -11.49
C THR A 36 1.66 13.72 -10.10
N ARG A 37 2.84 14.29 -9.90
CA ARG A 37 3.11 15.07 -8.69
C ARG A 37 2.49 16.44 -8.89
N PRO A 38 1.42 16.82 -8.16
CA PRO A 38 0.93 18.18 -8.26
C PRO A 38 2.07 19.14 -7.87
N ALA A 39 2.22 20.23 -8.63
CA ALA A 39 3.26 21.24 -8.38
C ALA A 39 3.22 21.77 -6.95
N ILE A 40 2.03 21.70 -6.32
CA ILE A 40 1.81 21.91 -4.90
C ILE A 40 0.76 20.89 -4.44
N GLU A 41 1.08 20.02 -3.48
CA GLU A 41 0.10 19.13 -2.83
C GLU A 41 -0.79 19.94 -1.86
N GLN A 42 -1.64 20.81 -2.42
CA GLN A 42 -2.57 21.69 -1.69
C GLN A 42 -4.01 21.16 -1.69
N GLY A 43 -4.19 19.84 -1.88
CA GLY A 43 -5.50 19.22 -1.76
C GLY A 43 -5.93 19.12 -0.30
N LYS A 44 -7.08 19.69 0.05
CA LYS A 44 -7.75 19.42 1.32
C LYS A 44 -8.78 18.33 1.08
N SER A 45 -8.74 17.26 1.87
CA SER A 45 -9.84 16.31 1.89
C SER A 45 -11.07 16.96 2.53
N PHE A 46 -12.26 16.41 2.27
CA PHE A 46 -13.51 16.92 2.85
C PHE A 46 -13.50 16.88 4.38
N VAL A 47 -12.72 15.97 4.96
CA VAL A 47 -12.64 15.73 6.42
C VAL A 47 -11.53 16.57 7.06
N ALA A 48 -10.42 16.81 6.35
CA ALA A 48 -9.32 17.63 6.86
C ALA A 48 -9.75 19.07 7.19
N GLU A 49 -10.74 19.62 6.47
CA GLU A 49 -11.26 20.96 6.76
C GLU A 49 -12.03 21.06 8.09
N ARG A 50 -12.52 19.93 8.60
CA ARG A 50 -13.30 19.84 9.84
C ARG A 50 -12.47 19.41 11.04
N ALA A 51 -11.29 18.84 10.79
CA ALA A 51 -10.37 18.39 11.82
C ALA A 51 -9.91 19.56 12.71
N LYS A 52 -9.83 19.32 14.02
CA LYS A 52 -9.38 20.29 15.03
C LYS A 52 -8.29 19.67 15.89
N GLY A 53 -7.60 20.51 16.66
CA GLY A 53 -6.52 20.06 17.55
C GLY A 53 -5.40 19.35 16.78
N VAL A 54 -4.83 18.32 17.40
CA VAL A 54 -3.68 17.56 16.86
C VAL A 54 -3.99 16.93 15.50
N VAL A 55 -5.22 16.45 15.30
CA VAL A 55 -5.66 15.89 14.01
C VAL A 55 -5.65 16.96 12.93
N GLY A 56 -6.10 18.18 13.24
CA GLY A 56 -6.03 19.31 12.33
C GLY A 56 -4.58 19.70 11.98
N GLU A 57 -3.68 19.66 12.95
CA GLU A 57 -2.25 19.91 12.73
C GLU A 57 -1.63 18.84 11.81
N ILE A 58 -1.91 17.56 12.08
CA ILE A 58 -1.45 16.43 11.26
C ILE A 58 -2.04 16.48 9.84
N ALA A 59 -3.33 16.81 9.71
CA ALA A 59 -4.01 16.90 8.42
C ALA A 59 -3.43 18.00 7.52
N ASN A 60 -2.86 19.05 8.11
CA ASN A 60 -2.28 20.19 7.39
C ASN A 60 -0.76 20.10 7.22
N THR A 61 -0.07 19.18 7.90
CA THR A 61 1.38 18.98 7.72
C THR A 61 1.67 17.84 6.74
N GLY A 62 2.28 18.19 5.61
CA GLY A 62 2.75 17.22 4.62
C GLY A 62 4.15 16.67 4.89
N LEU A 63 4.85 17.18 5.92
CA LEU A 63 6.26 16.90 6.14
C LEU A 63 6.50 16.42 7.57
N PHE A 64 6.96 15.19 7.69
CA PHE A 64 7.43 14.59 8.93
C PHE A 64 8.90 14.21 8.81
N GLN A 65 9.71 14.61 9.80
CA GLN A 65 11.14 14.34 9.80
C GLN A 65 11.48 12.87 10.06
N LYS A 66 10.59 12.14 10.74
CA LYS A 66 10.79 10.76 11.16
C LYS A 66 9.54 9.94 10.88
N TRP A 67 9.77 8.68 10.57
CA TRP A 67 8.76 7.69 10.23
C TRP A 67 9.02 6.42 11.02
N LYS A 68 7.97 5.86 11.62
CA LYS A 68 7.96 4.55 12.26
C LYS A 68 7.54 3.49 11.25
N ILE A 69 7.98 2.26 11.46
CA ILE A 69 7.52 1.11 10.69
C ILE A 69 6.55 0.32 11.57
N PHE A 70 5.35 0.06 11.05
CA PHE A 70 4.47 -0.98 11.54
C PHE A 70 4.75 -2.26 10.75
N GLU A 71 4.83 -3.39 11.43
CA GLU A 71 5.04 -4.69 10.80
C GLU A 71 4.38 -5.81 11.62
N ASP A 72 3.61 -6.66 10.96
CA ASP A 72 3.04 -7.89 11.54
C ASP A 72 3.19 -9.09 10.58
N ASP A 73 2.45 -10.17 10.79
CA ASP A 73 2.48 -11.37 9.94
C ASP A 73 1.97 -11.14 8.50
N LYS A 74 1.17 -10.10 8.27
CA LYS A 74 0.50 -9.85 6.99
C LYS A 74 1.09 -8.67 6.23
N VAL A 75 1.45 -7.59 6.93
CA VAL A 75 1.81 -6.34 6.29
C VAL A 75 3.03 -5.68 6.91
N ARG A 76 3.59 -4.74 6.16
CA ARG A 76 4.58 -3.77 6.62
C ARG A 76 4.27 -2.43 5.97
N PHE A 77 4.30 -1.33 6.72
CA PHE A 77 4.19 0.02 6.18
C PHE A 77 4.82 1.05 7.13
N SER A 78 5.23 2.19 6.58
CA SER A 78 5.69 3.34 7.35
C SER A 78 4.54 4.29 7.69
N TYR A 79 4.61 4.96 8.83
CA TYR A 79 3.68 6.00 9.26
C TYR A 79 4.42 7.10 10.03
N PRO A 80 3.87 8.32 10.15
CA PRO A 80 4.58 9.42 10.79
C PRO A 80 4.95 9.12 12.25
N ASP A 81 6.19 9.43 12.62
CA ASP A 81 6.63 9.34 14.02
C ASP A 81 6.16 10.58 14.77
N HIS A 82 4.96 10.48 15.33
CA HIS A 82 4.35 11.50 16.17
C HIS A 82 3.76 10.85 17.43
N GLU A 83 3.83 11.52 18.58
CA GLU A 83 3.41 10.94 19.86
C GLU A 83 1.91 10.65 19.94
N ALA A 84 1.09 11.49 19.29
CA ALA A 84 -0.35 11.29 19.21
C ALA A 84 -0.76 10.17 18.24
N ILE A 85 0.13 9.74 17.33
CA ILE A 85 -0.20 8.77 16.28
C ILE A 85 0.02 7.34 16.77
N THR A 86 -1.00 6.51 16.63
CA THR A 86 -0.94 5.08 16.94
C THR A 86 -1.52 4.23 15.81
N VAL A 87 -1.15 2.94 15.79
CA VAL A 87 -1.70 1.95 14.86
C VAL A 87 -2.44 0.88 15.66
N GLU A 88 -3.72 0.69 15.37
CA GLU A 88 -4.58 -0.34 15.95
C GLU A 88 -4.88 -1.43 14.91
N VAL A 89 -4.93 -2.69 15.35
CA VAL A 89 -5.37 -3.81 14.51
C VAL A 89 -6.78 -4.22 14.94
N LYS A 90 -7.73 -4.18 13.98
CA LYS A 90 -9.14 -4.57 14.15
C LYS A 90 -9.43 -5.82 13.33
N ARG A 91 -10.31 -6.72 13.79
CA ARG A 91 -10.65 -7.98 13.10
C ARG A 91 -12.15 -8.22 12.97
N ASP A 92 -12.95 -7.80 13.97
CA ASP A 92 -14.38 -8.10 14.03
C ASP A 92 -15.25 -6.90 14.43
N GLU A 93 -14.67 -5.69 14.43
CA GLU A 93 -15.34 -4.45 14.84
C GLU A 93 -15.41 -3.50 13.65
N PRO A 94 -16.59 -2.92 13.34
CA PRO A 94 -16.71 -1.91 12.30
C PRO A 94 -15.71 -0.76 12.53
N VAL A 95 -14.97 -0.39 11.48
CA VAL A 95 -14.09 0.77 11.54
C VAL A 95 -14.88 2.00 11.06
N PRO A 96 -15.03 3.06 11.87
CA PRO A 96 -15.68 4.27 11.43
C PRO A 96 -14.80 4.96 10.39
N VAL A 97 -15.37 5.16 9.20
CA VAL A 97 -14.77 5.99 8.15
C VAL A 97 -15.81 6.99 7.68
N ASP A 98 -15.40 8.26 7.60
CA ASP A 98 -16.30 9.37 7.32
C ASP A 98 -16.61 9.46 5.83
N GLY A 99 -17.87 9.30 5.45
CA GLY A 99 -18.32 9.48 4.08
C GLY A 99 -19.79 9.11 3.94
N ASP A 100 -20.59 10.02 3.37
CA ASP A 100 -21.94 9.65 2.94
C ASP A 100 -21.82 8.50 1.92
N ARG A 101 -22.59 7.43 2.17
CA ARG A 101 -22.51 6.11 1.50
C ARG A 101 -22.92 6.12 0.01
N VAL A 102 -22.60 7.16 -0.74
CA VAL A 102 -22.78 7.17 -2.21
C VAL A 102 -21.54 6.55 -2.85
N SER A 103 -21.29 5.30 -2.47
CA SER A 103 -20.13 4.53 -2.87
C SER A 103 -20.46 3.03 -2.86
N ASP A 104 -19.94 2.30 -3.83
CA ASP A 104 -19.93 0.84 -3.90
C ASP A 104 -18.53 0.25 -3.61
N VAL A 105 -17.64 1.05 -3.01
CA VAL A 105 -16.35 0.61 -2.49
C VAL A 105 -16.55 -0.48 -1.43
N ASP A 106 -15.84 -1.59 -1.60
CA ASP A 106 -15.86 -2.70 -0.66
C ASP A 106 -15.22 -2.31 0.69
N THR A 107 -16.05 -2.17 1.72
CA THR A 107 -15.61 -1.90 3.10
C THR A 107 -15.52 -3.16 3.96
N SER A 108 -15.60 -4.35 3.36
CA SER A 108 -15.38 -5.60 4.09
C SER A 108 -13.89 -5.80 4.40
N PHE A 109 -13.62 -6.42 5.54
CA PHE A 109 -12.27 -6.79 5.94
C PHE A 109 -12.29 -7.99 6.88
N SER A 110 -11.28 -8.84 6.76
CA SER A 110 -10.91 -9.82 7.78
C SER A 110 -9.94 -9.23 8.81
N ARG A 111 -9.23 -8.17 8.42
CA ARG A 111 -8.34 -7.40 9.30
C ARG A 111 -8.25 -5.96 8.81
N ALA A 112 -8.34 -4.99 9.70
CA ALA A 112 -8.12 -3.60 9.41
C ALA A 112 -7.00 -3.01 10.27
N TYR A 113 -6.16 -2.18 9.66
CA TYR A 113 -5.13 -1.40 10.33
C TYR A 113 -5.59 0.04 10.39
N ARG A 114 -5.90 0.51 11.58
CA ARG A 114 -6.43 1.85 11.80
C ARG A 114 -5.30 2.71 12.36
N ILE A 115 -4.87 3.70 11.59
CA ILE A 115 -3.98 4.75 12.07
C ILE A 115 -4.85 5.82 12.72
N THR A 116 -4.57 6.16 13.97
CA THR A 116 -5.32 7.17 14.71
C THR A 116 -4.42 8.29 15.22
N ALA A 117 -5.00 9.47 15.47
CA ALA A 117 -4.40 10.52 16.27
C ALA A 117 -5.41 10.99 17.32
N ASP A 118 -5.03 10.97 18.60
CA ASP A 118 -5.92 11.28 19.74
C ASP A 118 -7.27 10.53 19.68
N GLY A 119 -7.26 9.29 19.15
CA GLY A 119 -8.44 8.43 19.01
C GLY A 119 -9.28 8.65 17.75
N GLU A 120 -9.02 9.70 16.97
CA GLU A 120 -9.66 9.96 15.68
C GLU A 120 -8.99 9.18 14.54
N THR A 121 -9.77 8.68 13.58
CA THR A 121 -9.24 7.91 12.45
C THR A 121 -8.52 8.83 11.46
N LEU A 122 -7.23 8.59 11.23
CA LEU A 122 -6.47 9.24 10.16
C LEU A 122 -6.46 8.43 8.86
N LEU A 123 -6.34 7.11 8.96
CA LEU A 123 -6.31 6.19 7.82
C LEU A 123 -6.77 4.81 8.25
N VAL A 124 -7.42 4.10 7.33
CA VAL A 124 -7.75 2.69 7.47
C VAL A 124 -7.18 1.92 6.29
N LEU A 125 -6.46 0.85 6.58
CA LEU A 125 -6.07 -0.15 5.60
C LEU A 125 -6.88 -1.42 5.85
N MET A 126 -7.61 -1.88 4.85
CA MET A 126 -8.51 -3.03 4.95
C MET A 126 -7.92 -4.21 4.18
N LEU A 127 -7.60 -5.27 4.91
CA LEU A 127 -7.19 -6.56 4.36
C LEU A 127 -8.42 -7.47 4.27
N THR A 128 -8.64 -8.07 3.12
CA THR A 128 -9.71 -9.04 2.89
C THR A 128 -9.24 -10.14 1.94
N GLU A 129 -9.94 -11.28 1.95
CA GLU A 129 -9.78 -12.27 0.89
C GLU A 129 -10.44 -11.73 -0.38
N ALA A 130 -9.71 -11.72 -1.49
CA ALA A 130 -10.23 -11.26 -2.77
C ALA A 130 -9.42 -11.84 -3.93
N ASP A 131 -10.12 -12.20 -5.00
CA ASP A 131 -9.51 -12.64 -6.26
C ASP A 131 -9.01 -11.48 -7.12
N TRP A 132 -9.44 -10.26 -6.78
CA TRP A 132 -9.14 -9.05 -7.53
C TRP A 132 -9.19 -7.76 -6.69
N LEU A 133 -8.72 -6.68 -7.30
CA LEU A 133 -8.77 -5.32 -6.78
C LEU A 133 -10.22 -4.80 -6.74
N ASP A 134 -10.52 -3.89 -5.81
CA ASP A 134 -11.82 -3.24 -5.65
C ASP A 134 -12.06 -2.13 -6.67
N ASP A 135 -13.03 -2.34 -7.56
CA ASP A 135 -13.43 -1.39 -8.60
C ASP A 135 -14.58 -0.45 -8.17
N GLY A 136 -14.95 -0.49 -6.89
CA GLY A 136 -15.96 0.40 -6.35
C GLY A 136 -15.59 1.87 -6.56
N ILE A 137 -16.62 2.63 -6.94
CA ILE A 137 -16.67 4.04 -7.24
C ILE A 137 -17.12 4.80 -6.00
N CYS A 138 -16.49 5.95 -5.77
CA CYS A 138 -16.99 6.95 -4.85
C CYS A 138 -17.07 8.30 -5.54
N LEU A 139 -18.19 8.99 -5.33
CA LEU A 139 -18.48 10.28 -5.98
C LEU A 139 -17.67 11.46 -5.41
N CYS A 140 -16.91 11.26 -4.33
CA CYS A 140 -16.04 12.27 -3.74
C CYS A 140 -14.73 12.50 -4.53
N GLY A 141 -14.83 12.59 -5.86
CA GLY A 141 -13.71 12.79 -6.78
C GLY A 141 -13.53 11.61 -7.73
N ALA A 142 -13.66 11.86 -9.03
CA ALA A 142 -13.48 10.81 -10.04
C ALA A 142 -12.01 10.38 -10.11
N VAL A 143 -11.78 9.07 -10.06
CA VAL A 143 -10.50 8.50 -10.51
C VAL A 143 -10.46 8.70 -12.01
N VAL A 144 -9.47 9.45 -12.50
CA VAL A 144 -9.30 9.66 -13.94
C VAL A 144 -8.17 8.81 -14.49
N TYR A 145 -7.38 8.19 -13.60
CA TYR A 145 -6.18 7.48 -14.00
C TYR A 145 -5.72 6.47 -12.94
N ASP A 146 -5.33 5.28 -13.40
CA ASP A 146 -4.74 4.23 -12.56
C ASP A 146 -3.30 3.95 -13.00
N ARG A 147 -2.41 3.70 -12.03
CA ARG A 147 -1.09 3.13 -12.25
C ARG A 147 -0.94 1.74 -11.65
N TYR A 148 -0.20 0.88 -12.32
CA TYR A 148 0.06 -0.50 -11.93
C TYR A 148 1.55 -0.81 -11.78
N LEU A 149 1.92 -1.44 -10.67
CA LEU A 149 3.27 -1.96 -10.39
C LEU A 149 3.18 -3.43 -9.97
N VAL A 150 4.09 -4.28 -10.46
CA VAL A 150 4.29 -5.60 -9.87
C VAL A 150 5.56 -5.61 -9.06
N ARG A 151 5.46 -6.01 -7.78
CA ARG A 151 6.61 -6.04 -6.86
C ARG A 151 6.41 -7.10 -5.79
N ASN A 152 7.46 -7.88 -5.51
CA ASN A 152 7.45 -8.94 -4.50
C ASN A 152 6.27 -9.93 -4.67
N GLY A 153 5.91 -10.26 -5.92
CA GLY A 153 4.79 -11.14 -6.24
C GLY A 153 3.40 -10.52 -6.04
N ASN A 154 3.31 -9.20 -5.81
CA ASN A 154 2.05 -8.49 -5.63
C ASN A 154 1.77 -7.54 -6.78
N LEU A 155 0.49 -7.37 -7.12
CA LEU A 155 -0.01 -6.31 -8.00
C LEU A 155 -0.46 -5.11 -7.17
N TYR A 156 0.19 -3.97 -7.38
CA TYR A 156 -0.19 -2.69 -6.81
C TYR A 156 -1.04 -1.91 -7.83
N ARG A 157 -2.11 -1.25 -7.36
CA ARG A 157 -2.86 -0.24 -8.10
C ARG A 157 -2.89 1.07 -7.32
N PHE A 158 -2.48 2.15 -7.97
CA PHE A 158 -2.55 3.51 -7.47
C PHE A 158 -3.55 4.30 -8.31
N SER A 159 -4.65 4.74 -7.69
CA SER A 159 -5.73 5.45 -8.38
C SER A 159 -5.66 6.94 -8.08
N PHE A 160 -5.60 7.75 -9.13
CA PHE A 160 -5.34 9.20 -9.05
C PHE A 160 -6.55 10.04 -9.48
N LEU A 161 -6.70 11.19 -8.82
CA LEU A 161 -7.58 12.27 -9.23
C LEU A 161 -6.95 13.06 -10.39
N GLU A 162 -7.74 13.90 -11.06
CA GLU A 162 -7.29 14.77 -12.16
C GLU A 162 -6.13 15.70 -11.77
N ASN A 163 -6.09 16.13 -10.51
CA ASN A 163 -5.02 16.95 -9.98
C ASN A 163 -3.76 16.15 -9.57
N GLY A 164 -3.70 14.85 -9.87
CA GLY A 164 -2.55 13.98 -9.55
C GLY A 164 -2.48 13.50 -8.09
N ILE A 165 -3.43 13.87 -7.24
CA ILE A 165 -3.49 13.35 -5.87
C ILE A 165 -3.88 11.87 -5.90
N LEU A 166 -3.14 11.06 -5.14
CA LEU A 166 -3.46 9.65 -4.93
C LEU A 166 -4.75 9.55 -4.12
N LYS A 167 -5.82 9.06 -4.75
CA LYS A 167 -7.12 8.85 -4.10
C LYS A 167 -7.14 7.54 -3.32
N LYS A 168 -6.68 6.45 -3.94
CA LYS A 168 -6.84 5.08 -3.44
C LYS A 168 -5.61 4.26 -3.80
N MET A 169 -5.20 3.37 -2.90
CA MET A 169 -4.13 2.41 -3.20
C MET A 169 -4.55 1.03 -2.77
N GLN A 170 -4.24 0.04 -3.61
CA GLN A 170 -4.55 -1.36 -3.38
C GLN A 170 -3.35 -2.24 -3.71
N VAL A 171 -3.17 -3.31 -2.95
CA VAL A 171 -2.18 -4.37 -3.20
C VAL A 171 -2.90 -5.71 -3.18
N LEU A 172 -2.72 -6.49 -4.24
CA LEU A 172 -3.26 -7.84 -4.38
C LEU A 172 -2.12 -8.86 -4.41
N GLY A 173 -2.21 -9.88 -3.56
CA GLY A 173 -1.23 -10.96 -3.44
C GLY A 173 -1.88 -12.24 -2.93
N ASP A 174 -1.65 -13.36 -3.64
CA ASP A 174 -2.12 -14.72 -3.31
C ASP A 174 -3.52 -14.80 -2.64
N GLY A 175 -4.54 -14.22 -3.29
CA GLY A 175 -5.94 -14.26 -2.81
C GLY A 175 -6.25 -13.32 -1.65
N GLU A 176 -5.32 -12.46 -1.24
CA GLU A 176 -5.54 -11.38 -0.30
C GLU A 176 -5.39 -10.03 -0.99
N ARG A 177 -6.25 -9.09 -0.61
CA ARG A 177 -6.17 -7.69 -1.03
C ARG A 177 -6.09 -6.81 0.20
N ILE A 178 -5.09 -5.93 0.25
CA ILE A 178 -5.10 -4.79 1.15
C ILE A 178 -5.41 -3.50 0.40
N MET A 179 -6.29 -2.69 0.96
CA MET A 179 -6.71 -1.42 0.40
C MET A 179 -6.57 -0.30 1.42
N MET A 180 -5.88 0.77 1.05
CA MET A 180 -5.97 2.04 1.74
C MET A 180 -7.29 2.71 1.36
N PHE A 181 -8.11 3.04 2.36
CA PHE A 181 -9.39 3.71 2.12
C PHE A 181 -9.18 5.10 1.50
N GLU A 182 -10.17 5.55 0.73
CA GLU A 182 -10.04 6.71 -0.13
C GLU A 182 -9.65 7.98 0.65
N TRP A 183 -8.56 8.61 0.22
CA TRP A 183 -7.96 9.80 0.84
C TRP A 183 -8.96 10.96 1.05
N THR A 184 -9.92 11.11 0.15
CA THR A 184 -10.94 12.18 0.19
C THR A 184 -11.83 12.12 1.44
N HIS A 185 -11.85 10.98 2.12
CA HIS A 185 -12.61 10.67 3.33
C HIS A 185 -11.76 10.67 4.61
N LEU A 186 -10.51 11.12 4.52
CA LEU A 186 -9.54 11.00 5.61
C LEU A 186 -9.00 12.37 6.00
N PRO A 187 -8.89 12.70 7.30
CA PRO A 187 -8.26 13.93 7.77
C PRO A 187 -6.73 13.80 7.70
N MET A 188 -6.18 13.58 6.51
CA MET A 188 -4.76 13.32 6.27
C MET A 188 -4.25 14.16 5.10
N HIS A 189 -3.03 14.69 5.22
CA HIS A 189 -2.39 15.40 4.13
C HIS A 189 -2.06 14.44 2.96
N PRO A 190 -2.25 14.82 1.68
CA PRO A 190 -1.94 13.98 0.51
C PRO A 190 -0.54 13.35 0.55
N ALA A 191 0.49 14.16 0.87
CA ALA A 191 1.87 13.69 1.00
C ALA A 191 2.03 12.51 1.95
N VAL A 192 1.37 12.60 3.12
CA VAL A 192 1.45 11.57 4.16
C VAL A 192 0.79 10.30 3.65
N TYR A 193 -0.41 10.43 3.05
CA TYR A 193 -1.13 9.31 2.46
C TYR A 193 -0.30 8.63 1.36
N ARG A 194 0.31 9.41 0.45
CA ARG A 194 1.19 8.91 -0.62
C ARG A 194 2.41 8.19 -0.06
N GLN A 195 3.05 8.71 0.99
CA GLN A 195 4.23 8.07 1.58
C GLN A 195 3.89 6.75 2.27
N ILE A 196 2.76 6.67 3.00
CA ILE A 196 2.27 5.40 3.55
C ILE A 196 1.98 4.40 2.42
N ALA A 197 1.38 4.87 1.31
CA ALA A 197 1.09 4.02 0.17
C ALA A 197 2.35 3.40 -0.46
N ARG A 198 3.42 4.18 -0.60
CA ARG A 198 4.70 3.75 -1.19
C ARG A 198 5.47 2.75 -0.33
N SER A 199 5.24 2.76 0.98
CA SER A 199 5.92 1.87 1.93
C SER A 199 5.13 0.60 2.25
N LEU A 200 3.87 0.50 1.81
CA LEU A 200 3.04 -0.66 2.08
C LEU A 200 3.53 -1.90 1.32
N VAL A 201 3.71 -2.97 2.08
CA VAL A 201 4.04 -4.31 1.59
C VAL A 201 3.00 -5.28 2.13
N LEU A 202 2.33 -5.97 1.22
CA LEU A 202 1.59 -7.19 1.55
C LEU A 202 2.60 -8.36 1.54
N LYS A 203 2.77 -9.03 2.67
CA LYS A 203 3.78 -10.08 2.81
C LYS A 203 3.43 -11.36 2.05
N LYS A 204 2.13 -11.57 1.82
CA LYS A 204 1.62 -12.72 1.07
C LYS A 204 1.68 -12.43 -0.43
N GLY A 205 2.84 -12.67 -1.04
CA GLY A 205 3.04 -12.55 -2.49
C GLY A 205 2.41 -13.72 -3.26
N GLY A 206 1.81 -13.44 -4.41
CA GLY A 206 1.37 -14.44 -5.36
C GLY A 206 2.50 -14.91 -6.27
N ALA A 207 2.28 -16.02 -6.98
CA ALA A 207 3.19 -16.52 -8.01
C ALA A 207 3.05 -15.77 -9.35
N TRP A 208 2.34 -14.63 -9.39
CA TRP A 208 2.06 -13.92 -10.62
C TRP A 208 3.29 -13.19 -11.14
N THR A 209 3.59 -13.39 -12.42
CA THR A 209 4.57 -12.60 -13.14
C THR A 209 3.96 -11.27 -13.56
N GLU A 210 4.82 -10.30 -13.92
CA GLU A 210 4.34 -9.05 -14.51
C GLU A 210 3.51 -9.28 -15.77
N ALA A 211 3.90 -10.26 -16.61
CA ALA A 211 3.15 -10.63 -17.81
C ALA A 211 1.75 -11.14 -17.48
N ASP A 212 1.60 -11.97 -16.43
CA ASP A 212 0.29 -12.45 -15.97
C ASP A 212 -0.59 -11.29 -15.51
N CYS A 213 -0.03 -10.37 -14.72
CA CYS A 213 -0.77 -9.21 -14.23
C CYS A 213 -1.15 -8.25 -15.39
N ARG A 214 -0.25 -7.97 -16.33
CA ARG A 214 -0.52 -7.16 -17.54
C ARG A 214 -1.66 -7.74 -18.36
N LYS A 215 -1.66 -9.06 -18.57
CA LYS A 215 -2.73 -9.76 -19.26
C LYS A 215 -4.07 -9.58 -18.54
N ARG A 216 -4.12 -9.82 -17.23
CA ARG A 216 -5.37 -9.69 -16.44
C ARG A 216 -5.90 -8.24 -16.43
N VAL A 217 -5.02 -7.25 -16.33
CA VAL A 217 -5.38 -5.82 -16.42
C VAL A 217 -5.95 -5.50 -17.80
N TYR A 218 -5.33 -5.96 -18.88
CA TYR A 218 -5.84 -5.78 -20.24
C TYR A 218 -7.19 -6.47 -20.46
N GLU A 219 -7.34 -7.71 -19.98
CA GLU A 219 -8.60 -8.46 -20.12
C GLU A 219 -9.77 -7.76 -19.41
N ARG A 220 -9.50 -7.04 -18.31
CA ARG A 220 -10.53 -6.36 -17.52
C ARG A 220 -10.81 -4.92 -17.96
N TYR A 221 -9.78 -4.17 -18.34
CA TYR A 221 -9.89 -2.72 -18.61
C TYR A 221 -9.49 -2.33 -20.04
N GLY A 222 -9.14 -3.29 -20.89
CA GLY A 222 -8.70 -3.03 -22.26
C GLY A 222 -7.40 -2.22 -22.33
N CYS A 223 -7.21 -1.50 -23.43
CA CYS A 223 -6.01 -0.71 -23.68
C CYS A 223 -5.80 0.41 -22.64
N GLU A 224 -6.87 0.96 -22.06
CA GLU A 224 -6.79 2.04 -21.08
C GLU A 224 -6.05 1.60 -19.81
N GLY A 225 -6.29 0.37 -19.33
CA GLY A 225 -5.56 -0.20 -18.21
C GLY A 225 -4.09 -0.48 -18.51
N VAL A 226 -3.73 -0.71 -19.78
CA VAL A 226 -2.34 -0.99 -20.19
C VAL A 226 -1.47 0.27 -20.24
N VAL A 227 -2.05 1.45 -20.44
CA VAL A 227 -1.34 2.73 -20.33
C VAL A 227 -0.95 3.06 -18.88
N GLY A 228 -1.56 2.36 -17.91
CA GLY A 228 -1.31 2.53 -16.48
C GLY A 228 -0.02 1.90 -15.96
N TRP A 229 0.69 1.08 -16.74
CA TRP A 229 1.87 0.39 -16.22
C TRP A 229 3.04 1.36 -16.01
N PHE A 230 3.82 1.14 -14.94
CA PHE A 230 5.13 1.80 -14.84
C PHE A 230 6.04 1.24 -15.93
N ASP A 231 6.70 2.15 -16.66
CA ASP A 231 7.66 1.77 -17.70
C ASP A 231 8.81 0.99 -17.05
N GLU A 232 9.24 -0.10 -17.70
CA GLU A 232 10.32 -0.97 -17.20
C GLU A 232 11.57 -0.14 -16.86
N GLY A 233 11.97 -0.18 -15.58
CA GLY A 233 13.07 0.62 -15.03
C GLY A 233 13.14 0.62 -13.51
N SER A 234 12.08 0.20 -12.82
CA SER A 234 12.00 0.07 -11.37
C SER A 234 12.66 -1.21 -10.84
N THR A 235 13.92 -1.44 -11.21
CA THR A 235 14.77 -2.42 -10.52
C THR A 235 15.35 -1.79 -9.26
N VAL A 236 14.68 -1.98 -8.12
CA VAL A 236 15.28 -1.87 -6.78
C VAL A 236 14.88 -3.06 -5.91
#